data_AF-A0A958YY39-F1
#
_entry.id   AF-A0A958YY39-F1
#
_cell.length_a   1.000
_cell.length_b   1.000
_cell.length_c   1.000
_cell.angle_alpha   90.00
_cell.angle_beta   90.00
_cell.angle_gamma   90.00
#
_symmetry.space_group_name_H-M   'P 1'
#
loop_
_entity.id
_entity.type
_entity.pdbx_description
1 polymer ?
#
loop_
_entity_poly.entity_id
_entity_poly.type
_entity_poly.pdbx_seq_one_letter_code
_entity_poly.pdbx_strand_id
1 'polypeptide(L)'
;MNKQEKILIIGAGLCGSLLALRLGQRGYNVQVIEMRPDLRKVDISAGRSINLAFSDRGIKAMKLVGIEEKVKPLCIPMHGRMIHDKEGNTFLSNYSGREHEYINSISRQDLTALLMNEAEALENVTFQFNLKCKKVDFENKTATFVDYHTKEKTTITADVIFGTDGAGSALRNSYYLSKRFLFSFSQNYLTHGYKELSILPNKDGGFKTFKNALHIWPRGD
;
A
#
# COMPACT_ATOMS: atom_id res chain seq x y z
N MET A 1 14.83 21.14 -0.67
CA MET A 1 15.44 19.96 -1.28
C MET A 1 15.96 20.36 -2.64
N ASN A 2 17.27 20.23 -2.86
CA ASN A 2 17.89 20.38 -4.17
C ASN A 2 17.55 19.14 -5.03
N LYS A 3 17.34 19.30 -6.35
CA LYS A 3 17.05 18.17 -7.28
C LYS A 3 18.18 17.15 -7.35
N GLN A 4 19.38 17.51 -6.93
CA GLN A 4 20.53 16.60 -6.83
C GLN A 4 20.51 15.72 -5.57
N GLU A 5 19.66 16.01 -4.58
CA GLU A 5 19.59 15.22 -3.35
C GLU A 5 19.17 13.78 -3.64
N LYS A 6 19.90 12.83 -3.05
CA LYS A 6 19.59 11.41 -3.11
C LYS A 6 18.53 11.09 -2.06
N ILE A 7 17.34 10.70 -2.52
CA ILE A 7 16.24 10.30 -1.66
C ILE A 7 16.17 8.78 -1.58
N LEU A 8 16.18 8.24 -0.37
CA LEU A 8 15.96 6.82 -0.10
C LEU A 8 14.54 6.61 0.45
N ILE A 9 13.77 5.73 -0.16
CA ILE A 9 12.46 5.31 0.32
C ILE A 9 12.56 3.84 0.74
N ILE A 10 12.20 3.53 1.98
CA ILE A 10 12.21 2.18 2.53
C ILE A 10 10.79 1.62 2.48
N GLY A 11 10.55 0.66 1.59
CA GLY A 11 9.27 -0.02 1.36
C GLY A 11 8.57 0.44 0.08
N ALA A 12 8.33 -0.48 -0.86
CA ALA A 12 7.61 -0.27 -2.13
C ALA A 12 6.13 -0.68 -2.07
N GLY A 13 5.49 -0.47 -0.91
CA GLY A 13 4.04 -0.57 -0.79
C GLY A 13 3.31 0.64 -1.41
N LEU A 14 1.99 0.71 -1.24
CA LEU A 14 1.14 1.80 -1.77
C LEU A 14 1.72 3.21 -1.52
N CYS A 15 2.06 3.52 -0.26
CA CYS A 15 2.57 4.84 0.10
C CYS A 15 3.96 5.11 -0.48
N GLY A 16 4.85 4.11 -0.47
CA GLY A 16 6.22 4.24 -0.96
C GLY A 16 6.27 4.44 -2.46
N SER A 17 5.53 3.63 -3.22
CA SER A 17 5.47 3.71 -4.67
C SER A 17 4.79 5.00 -5.14
N LEU A 18 3.73 5.44 -4.47
CA LEU A 18 3.10 6.74 -4.75
C LEU A 18 4.04 7.92 -4.46
N LEU A 19 4.77 7.87 -3.33
CA LEU A 19 5.74 8.90 -2.97
C LEU A 19 6.89 8.93 -3.97
N ALA A 20 7.40 7.76 -4.39
CA ALA A 20 8.44 7.63 -5.39
C ALA A 20 8.03 8.26 -6.72
N LEU A 21 6.83 7.93 -7.22
CA LEU A 21 6.26 8.54 -8.42
C LEU A 21 6.20 10.07 -8.27
N ARG A 22 5.66 10.57 -7.16
CA ARG A 22 5.50 12.02 -6.96
C ARG A 22 6.83 12.77 -6.86
N LEU A 23 7.84 12.18 -6.21
CA LEU A 23 9.16 12.78 -6.10
C LEU A 23 9.93 12.69 -7.43
N GLY A 24 9.81 11.57 -8.13
CA GLY A 24 10.33 11.39 -9.48
C GLY A 24 9.80 12.47 -10.44
N GLN A 25 8.48 12.70 -10.46
CA GLN A 25 7.83 13.76 -11.25
C GLN A 25 8.32 15.17 -10.93
N ARG A 26 8.87 15.39 -9.73
CA ARG A 26 9.45 16.66 -9.31
C ARG A 26 10.95 16.79 -9.65
N GLY A 27 11.54 15.74 -10.21
CA GLY A 27 12.94 15.71 -10.65
C GLY A 27 13.95 15.36 -9.56
N TYR A 28 13.54 14.68 -8.49
CA TYR A 28 14.47 14.19 -7.46
C TYR A 28 15.02 12.81 -7.83
N ASN A 29 16.24 12.49 -7.40
CA ASN A 29 16.81 11.16 -7.56
C ASN A 29 16.30 10.23 -6.44
N VAL A 30 15.44 9.28 -6.78
CA VAL A 30 14.77 8.40 -5.81
C VAL A 30 15.25 6.97 -5.95
N GLN A 31 15.68 6.39 -4.83
CA GLN A 31 15.98 4.98 -4.69
C GLN A 31 14.96 4.35 -3.73
N VAL A 32 14.21 3.36 -4.19
CA VAL A 32 13.22 2.63 -3.39
C VAL A 32 13.78 1.23 -3.09
N ILE A 33 13.79 0.85 -1.81
CA ILE A 33 14.23 -0.47 -1.38
C ILE A 33 13.07 -1.24 -0.77
N GLU A 34 12.77 -2.42 -1.31
CA GLU A 34 11.71 -3.31 -0.84
C GLU A 34 12.28 -4.62 -0.27
N MET A 35 11.71 -5.00 0.86
CA MET A 35 12.04 -6.23 1.57
C MET A 35 11.62 -7.47 0.76
N ARG A 36 10.47 -7.42 0.12
CA ARG A 36 9.89 -8.54 -0.62
C ARG A 36 10.45 -8.63 -2.05
N PRO A 37 10.27 -9.78 -2.73
CA PRO A 37 10.43 -9.86 -4.18
C PRO A 37 9.51 -8.89 -4.91
N ASP A 38 9.82 -8.63 -6.18
CA ASP A 38 8.97 -7.81 -7.05
C ASP A 38 7.60 -8.47 -7.27
N LEU A 39 6.55 -7.85 -6.73
CA LEU A 39 5.16 -8.34 -6.81
C LEU A 39 4.63 -8.44 -8.25
N ARG A 40 5.29 -7.80 -9.21
CA ARG A 40 4.94 -7.86 -10.63
C ARG A 40 5.48 -9.11 -11.32
N LYS A 41 6.44 -9.80 -10.69
CA LYS A 41 7.18 -10.94 -11.27
C LYS A 41 6.90 -12.27 -10.57
N VAL A 42 6.44 -12.24 -9.33
CA VAL A 42 6.18 -13.46 -8.56
C VAL A 42 4.83 -13.38 -7.85
N ASP A 43 4.20 -14.55 -7.68
CA ASP A 43 3.01 -14.67 -6.85
C ASP A 43 3.42 -14.67 -5.37
N ILE A 44 3.09 -13.59 -4.66
CA ILE A 44 3.44 -13.41 -3.25
C ILE A 44 2.28 -13.94 -2.40
N SER A 45 2.46 -15.11 -1.76
CA SER A 45 1.42 -15.73 -0.92
C SER A 45 1.06 -14.91 0.33
N ALA A 46 1.98 -14.06 0.81
CA ALA A 46 1.78 -13.21 1.97
C ALA A 46 0.94 -11.96 1.61
N GLY A 47 -0.36 -12.05 1.89
CA GLY A 47 -1.33 -11.00 1.59
C GLY A 47 -1.94 -11.16 0.22
N ARG A 48 -2.45 -12.36 -0.10
CA ARG A 48 -3.35 -12.66 -1.23
C ARG A 48 -4.46 -11.61 -1.29
N SER A 49 -4.13 -10.51 -1.96
CA SER A 49 -4.99 -9.46 -2.50
C SER A 49 -6.33 -9.29 -1.80
N ILE A 50 -6.34 -8.57 -0.68
CA ILE A 50 -7.55 -7.89 -0.23
C ILE A 50 -7.84 -6.76 -1.22
N ASN A 51 -9.08 -6.64 -1.65
CA ASN A 51 -9.55 -5.40 -2.25
C ASN A 51 -9.60 -4.30 -1.18
N LEU A 52 -9.19 -3.10 -1.57
CA LEU A 52 -9.26 -1.92 -0.73
C LEU A 52 -10.57 -1.18 -1.01
N ALA A 53 -11.17 -0.67 0.05
CA ALA A 53 -12.16 0.40 -0.06
C ALA A 53 -11.43 1.69 -0.45
N PHE A 54 -11.49 2.04 -1.73
CA PHE A 54 -10.82 3.17 -2.34
C PHE A 54 -11.79 4.34 -2.52
N SER A 55 -11.62 5.35 -1.67
CA SER A 55 -12.50 6.52 -1.59
C SER A 55 -11.88 7.75 -2.26
N ASP A 56 -12.61 8.87 -2.19
CA ASP A 56 -12.25 10.17 -2.75
C ASP A 56 -10.81 10.60 -2.44
N ARG A 57 -10.32 10.40 -1.21
CA ARG A 57 -8.94 10.77 -0.83
C ARG A 57 -7.89 10.00 -1.62
N GLY A 58 -8.14 8.73 -1.88
CA GLY A 58 -7.28 7.88 -2.70
C GLY A 58 -7.31 8.35 -4.16
N ILE A 59 -8.49 8.59 -4.71
CA ILE A 59 -8.68 9.08 -6.09
C ILE A 59 -7.97 10.42 -6.28
N LYS A 60 -8.13 11.35 -5.35
CA LYS A 60 -7.45 12.65 -5.35
C LYS A 60 -5.93 12.51 -5.40
N ALA A 61 -5.37 11.52 -4.71
CA ALA A 61 -3.93 11.25 -4.77
C ALA A 61 -3.51 10.72 -6.16
N MET A 62 -4.31 9.88 -6.80
CA MET A 62 -4.04 9.38 -8.16
C MET A 62 -4.14 10.50 -9.19
N LYS A 63 -5.11 11.41 -9.03
CA LYS A 63 -5.25 12.62 -9.83
C LYS A 63 -4.03 13.53 -9.70
N LEU A 64 -3.51 13.71 -8.48
CA LEU A 64 -2.34 14.53 -8.21
C LEU A 64 -1.08 14.05 -8.96
N VAL A 65 -0.96 12.73 -9.16
CA VAL A 65 0.16 12.12 -9.91
C VAL A 65 -0.21 11.79 -11.37
N GLY A 66 -1.39 12.19 -11.84
CA GLY A 66 -1.79 12.09 -13.24
C GLY A 66 -2.17 10.69 -13.73
N ILE A 67 -2.55 9.76 -12.83
CA ILE A 67 -2.85 8.36 -13.20
C ILE A 67 -4.30 7.95 -12.95
N GLU A 68 -5.20 8.90 -12.68
CA GLU A 68 -6.62 8.66 -12.38
C GLU A 68 -7.30 7.76 -13.45
N GLU A 69 -7.11 8.07 -14.73
CA GLU A 69 -7.69 7.30 -15.84
C GLU A 69 -7.13 5.88 -15.96
N LYS A 70 -5.91 5.62 -15.47
CA LYS A 70 -5.33 4.27 -15.42
C LYS A 70 -5.84 3.46 -14.23
N VAL A 71 -6.24 4.14 -13.15
CA VAL A 71 -6.78 3.51 -11.94
C VAL A 71 -8.27 3.17 -12.08
N LYS A 72 -9.02 4.01 -12.80
CA LYS A 72 -10.48 3.86 -12.96
C LYS A 72 -10.92 2.49 -13.50
N PRO A 73 -10.26 1.84 -14.48
CA PRO A 73 -10.60 0.50 -14.95
C PRO A 73 -10.34 -0.61 -13.91
N LEU A 74 -9.50 -0.36 -12.91
CA LEU A 74 -9.20 -1.30 -11.83
C LEU A 74 -10.25 -1.25 -10.70
N CYS A 75 -11.18 -0.31 -10.78
CA CYS A 75 -12.16 -0.04 -9.74
C CYS A 75 -13.52 -0.68 -10.06
N ILE A 76 -14.13 -1.29 -9.04
CA ILE A 76 -15.54 -1.66 -9.05
C ILE A 76 -16.29 -0.69 -8.13
N PRO A 77 -17.22 0.15 -8.64
CA PRO A 77 -18.01 1.05 -7.82
C PRO A 77 -18.86 0.30 -6.79
N MET A 78 -18.87 0.75 -5.55
CA MET A 78 -19.72 0.26 -4.47
C MET A 78 -20.61 1.41 -3.97
N HIS A 79 -21.90 1.34 -4.28
CA HIS A 79 -22.86 2.43 -4.00
C HIS A 79 -23.38 2.43 -2.55
N GLY A 80 -23.20 1.31 -1.85
CA GLY A 80 -23.65 1.16 -0.47
C GLY A 80 -23.12 -0.09 0.19
N ARG A 81 -23.61 -0.32 1.40
CA ARG A 81 -23.38 -1.52 2.20
C ARG A 81 -24.56 -2.47 1.99
N MET A 82 -24.31 -3.66 1.46
CA MET A 82 -25.32 -4.72 1.43
C MET A 82 -25.26 -5.46 2.77
N ILE A 83 -26.28 -5.29 3.61
CA ILE A 83 -26.34 -5.90 4.93
C ILE A 83 -27.06 -7.24 4.83
N HIS A 84 -26.49 -8.28 5.44
CA HIS A 84 -27.04 -9.64 5.51
C HIS A 84 -27.36 -9.98 6.96
N ASP A 85 -28.64 -10.08 7.28
CA ASP A 85 -29.07 -10.41 8.65
C ASP A 85 -28.87 -11.91 9.00
N LYS A 86 -29.41 -12.35 10.14
CA LYS A 86 -29.32 -13.74 10.60
C LYS A 86 -30.36 -14.67 9.94
N GLU A 87 -31.45 -14.12 9.42
CA GLU A 87 -32.55 -14.84 8.76
C GLU A 87 -32.28 -15.03 7.26
N GLY A 88 -31.29 -14.32 6.72
CA GLY A 88 -30.90 -14.38 5.31
C GLY A 88 -31.49 -13.23 4.48
N ASN A 89 -32.18 -12.28 5.11
CA ASN A 89 -32.67 -11.10 4.40
C ASN A 89 -31.51 -10.15 4.09
N THR A 90 -31.68 -9.39 3.01
CA THR A 90 -30.69 -8.39 2.59
C THR A 90 -31.33 -7.04 2.39
N PHE A 91 -30.59 -5.98 2.76
CA PHE A 91 -30.96 -4.62 2.41
C PHE A 91 -29.72 -3.79 2.04
N LEU A 92 -29.90 -2.88 1.07
CA LEU A 92 -28.85 -1.97 0.65
C LEU A 92 -28.95 -0.66 1.43
N SER A 93 -27.90 -0.34 2.19
CA SER A 93 -27.72 0.94 2.85
C SER A 93 -26.76 1.81 2.03
N ASN A 94 -27.31 2.76 1.28
CA ASN A 94 -26.51 3.66 0.44
C ASN A 94 -25.53 4.49 1.29
N TYR A 95 -24.34 4.78 0.74
CA TYR A 95 -23.39 5.66 1.41
C TYR A 95 -23.87 7.11 1.47
N SER A 96 -24.67 7.51 0.48
CA SER A 96 -25.20 8.86 0.31
C SER A 96 -26.56 8.80 -0.38
N GLY A 97 -27.35 9.87 -0.24
CA GLY A 97 -28.56 10.09 -1.06
C GLY A 97 -28.24 10.54 -2.49
N ARG A 98 -26.97 10.81 -2.82
CA ARG A 98 -26.51 11.26 -4.14
C ARG A 98 -25.96 10.08 -4.95
N GLU A 99 -26.45 9.88 -6.17
CA GLU A 99 -26.07 8.75 -7.03
C GLU A 99 -24.59 8.74 -7.43
N HIS A 100 -23.96 9.92 -7.52
CA HIS A 100 -22.56 10.06 -7.91
C HIS A 100 -21.56 9.89 -6.74
N GLU A 101 -22.04 9.67 -5.51
CA GLU A 101 -21.18 9.46 -4.35
C GLU A 101 -21.11 7.97 -3.99
N TYR A 102 -19.95 7.38 -4.26
CA TYR A 102 -19.65 5.98 -3.98
C TYR A 102 -18.18 5.81 -3.60
N ILE A 103 -17.85 4.65 -3.04
CA ILE A 103 -16.47 4.21 -2.89
C ILE A 103 -16.18 3.11 -3.91
N ASN A 104 -14.92 2.79 -4.16
CA ASN A 104 -14.54 1.74 -5.08
C ASN A 104 -13.93 0.55 -4.34
N SER A 105 -14.07 -0.64 -4.92
CA SER A 105 -13.26 -1.81 -4.59
C SER A 105 -12.12 -1.88 -5.60
N ILE A 106 -10.88 -1.92 -5.13
CA ILE A 106 -9.69 -2.04 -5.99
C ILE A 106 -8.70 -3.04 -5.41
N SER A 107 -8.10 -3.87 -6.25
CA SER A 107 -7.03 -4.78 -5.85
C SER A 107 -5.83 -4.00 -5.33
N ARG A 108 -5.38 -4.33 -4.11
CA ARG A 108 -4.15 -3.75 -3.54
C ARG A 108 -2.94 -4.05 -4.43
N GLN A 109 -2.87 -5.28 -4.96
CA GLN A 109 -1.75 -5.72 -5.79
C GLN A 109 -1.71 -4.91 -7.08
N ASP A 110 -2.83 -4.80 -7.78
CA ASP A 110 -2.89 -4.11 -9.08
C ASP A 110 -2.61 -2.62 -8.93
N LEU A 111 -3.16 -1.98 -7.88
CA LEU A 111 -2.86 -0.57 -7.59
C LEU A 111 -1.38 -0.37 -7.26
N THR A 112 -0.76 -1.26 -6.48
CA THR A 112 0.67 -1.15 -6.15
C THR A 112 1.53 -1.39 -7.39
N ALA A 113 1.20 -2.38 -8.20
CA ALA A 113 1.89 -2.68 -9.46
C ALA A 113 1.84 -1.48 -10.42
N LEU A 114 0.66 -0.87 -10.58
CA LEU A 114 0.49 0.33 -11.39
C LEU A 114 1.38 1.47 -10.88
N LEU A 115 1.35 1.77 -9.57
CA LEU A 115 2.20 2.81 -8.99
C LEU A 115 3.69 2.55 -9.19
N MET A 116 4.13 1.30 -9.05
CA MET A 116 5.52 0.92 -9.29
C MET A 116 5.91 1.10 -10.76
N ASN A 117 5.07 0.66 -11.70
CA ASN A 117 5.32 0.81 -13.14
C ASN A 117 5.43 2.28 -13.53
N GLU A 118 4.50 3.13 -13.08
CA GLU A 118 4.50 4.55 -13.39
C GLU A 118 5.71 5.27 -12.76
N ALA A 119 6.14 4.84 -11.56
CA ALA A 119 7.32 5.37 -10.91
C ALA A 119 8.61 4.95 -11.62
N GLU A 120 8.78 3.67 -11.93
CA GLU A 120 9.97 3.09 -12.57
C GLU A 120 10.14 3.53 -14.03
N ALA A 121 9.07 3.98 -14.69
CA ALA A 121 9.14 4.62 -16.00
C ALA A 121 9.89 5.97 -15.99
N LEU A 122 10.13 6.56 -14.81
CA LEU A 122 10.91 7.78 -14.66
C LEU A 122 12.39 7.43 -14.49
N GLU A 123 13.26 8.00 -15.32
CA GLU A 123 14.71 7.71 -15.34
C GLU A 123 15.41 7.99 -14.00
N ASN A 124 14.83 8.87 -13.17
CA ASN A 124 15.34 9.27 -11.87
C ASN A 124 14.76 8.46 -10.70
N VAL A 125 14.04 7.37 -10.96
CA VAL A 125 13.48 6.48 -9.92
C VAL A 125 13.96 5.05 -10.15
N THR A 126 14.50 4.43 -9.09
CA THR A 126 14.99 3.05 -9.14
C THR A 126 14.37 2.22 -8.02
N PHE A 127 14.07 0.96 -8.30
CA PHE A 127 13.59 -0.01 -7.32
C PHE A 127 14.62 -1.15 -7.14
N GLN A 128 14.84 -1.54 -5.89
CA GLN A 128 15.61 -2.74 -5.55
C GLN A 128 14.80 -3.59 -4.57
N PHE A 129 14.77 -4.90 -4.81
CA PHE A 129 13.93 -5.86 -4.09
C PHE A 129 14.77 -6.84 -3.29
N ASN A 130 14.13 -7.67 -2.47
CA ASN A 130 14.78 -8.68 -1.63
C ASN A 130 15.76 -8.13 -0.60
N LEU A 131 15.62 -6.86 -0.22
CA LEU A 131 16.53 -6.17 0.69
C LEU A 131 15.77 -5.71 1.94
N LYS A 132 15.97 -6.42 3.06
CA LYS A 132 15.34 -6.07 4.33
C LYS A 132 16.13 -4.97 5.05
N CYS A 133 15.53 -3.80 5.25
CA CYS A 133 16.08 -2.81 6.16
C CYS A 133 16.14 -3.35 7.59
N LYS A 134 17.31 -3.25 8.23
CA LYS A 134 17.54 -3.69 9.62
C LYS A 134 17.70 -2.52 10.58
N LYS A 135 18.35 -1.45 10.14
CA LYS A 135 18.69 -0.30 10.96
C LYS A 135 18.76 0.95 10.10
N VAL A 136 18.31 2.07 10.64
CA VAL A 136 18.55 3.40 10.10
C VAL A 136 19.38 4.19 11.11
N ASP A 137 20.47 4.76 10.65
CA ASP A 137 21.31 5.71 11.38
C ASP A 137 21.02 7.11 10.84
N PHE A 138 20.27 7.88 11.62
CA PHE A 138 19.83 9.23 11.25
C PHE A 138 20.92 10.29 11.46
N GLU A 139 21.99 10.02 12.23
CA GLU A 139 23.10 10.96 12.40
C GLU A 139 23.97 10.94 11.15
N ASN A 140 24.28 9.73 10.67
CA ASN A 140 25.09 9.51 9.48
C ASN A 140 24.25 9.46 8.19
N LYS A 141 22.92 9.56 8.29
CA LYS A 141 21.95 9.42 7.19
C LYS A 141 22.15 8.16 6.35
N THR A 142 22.31 7.04 7.03
CA THR A 142 22.49 5.73 6.40
C THR A 142 21.39 4.75 6.79
N ALA A 143 21.10 3.80 5.90
CA ALA A 143 20.27 2.64 6.21
C ALA A 143 21.00 1.36 5.83
N THR A 144 20.96 0.37 6.71
CA THR A 144 21.58 -0.94 6.51
C THR A 144 20.52 -1.97 6.12
N PHE A 145 20.76 -2.64 5.01
CA PHE A 145 19.92 -3.67 4.42
C PHE A 145 20.61 -5.03 4.46
N VAL A 146 19.79 -6.08 4.47
CA VAL A 146 20.26 -7.47 4.38
C VAL A 146 19.51 -8.14 3.25
N ASP A 147 20.24 -8.71 2.30
CA ASP A 147 19.67 -9.49 1.22
C ASP A 147 19.08 -10.81 1.74
N TYR A 148 17.89 -11.17 1.25
CA TYR A 148 17.22 -12.38 1.68
C TYR A 148 17.92 -13.67 1.27
N HIS A 149 18.55 -13.69 0.10
CA HIS A 149 19.19 -14.85 -0.49
C HIS A 149 20.64 -14.96 -0.06
N THR A 150 21.44 -13.92 -0.27
CA THR A 150 22.89 -13.95 -0.02
C THR A 150 23.25 -13.71 1.44
N LYS A 151 22.33 -13.12 2.22
CA LYS A 151 22.57 -12.62 3.60
C LYS A 151 23.62 -11.52 3.68
N GLU A 152 24.07 -10.98 2.54
CA GLU A 152 25.02 -9.88 2.49
C GLU A 152 24.40 -8.61 3.06
N LYS A 153 25.25 -7.80 3.67
CA LYS A 153 24.87 -6.51 4.24
C LYS A 153 25.27 -5.41 3.29
N THR A 154 24.35 -4.50 3.00
CA THR A 154 24.62 -3.30 2.21
C THR A 154 24.17 -2.08 3.01
N THR A 155 25.00 -1.05 3.05
CA THR A 155 24.65 0.23 3.66
C THR A 155 24.50 1.28 2.57
N ILE A 156 23.39 2.00 2.60
CA ILE A 156 23.08 3.06 1.65
C ILE A 156 23.06 4.39 2.40
N THR A 157 23.88 5.33 1.95
CA THR A 157 23.83 6.74 2.35
C THR A 157 22.87 7.51 1.45
N ALA A 158 22.10 8.42 2.05
CA ALA A 158 21.15 9.30 1.36
C ALA A 158 21.06 10.66 2.06
N ASP A 159 20.57 11.69 1.37
CA ASP A 159 20.35 13.01 1.96
C ASP A 159 19.07 13.04 2.80
N VAL A 160 18.06 12.31 2.34
CA VAL A 160 16.75 12.15 2.99
C VAL A 160 16.31 10.69 2.92
N ILE A 161 15.80 10.19 4.04
CA ILE A 161 15.26 8.83 4.15
C ILE A 161 13.78 8.90 4.54
N PHE A 162 12.92 8.29 3.73
CA PHE A 162 11.50 8.11 4.03
C PHE A 162 11.22 6.66 4.45
N GLY A 163 10.56 6.49 5.59
CA GLY A 163 10.06 5.18 6.05
C GLY A 163 8.62 4.95 5.59
N THR A 164 8.44 4.12 4.58
CA THR A 164 7.13 3.65 4.08
C THR A 164 6.98 2.13 4.24
N ASP A 165 7.67 1.58 5.24
CA ASP A 165 7.90 0.16 5.54
C ASP A 165 6.83 -0.47 6.46
N GLY A 166 5.68 0.21 6.59
CA GLY A 166 4.45 -0.34 7.16
C GLY A 166 4.46 -0.55 8.68
N ALA A 167 3.56 -1.41 9.14
CA ALA A 167 3.32 -1.62 10.58
C ALA A 167 4.57 -2.14 11.32
N GLY A 168 5.46 -2.88 10.65
CA GLY A 168 6.70 -3.40 11.22
C GLY A 168 7.94 -2.54 10.95
N SER A 169 7.77 -1.22 10.82
CA SER A 169 8.80 -0.27 10.37
C SER A 169 10.14 -0.39 11.11
N ALA A 170 11.21 -0.63 10.35
CA ALA A 170 12.59 -0.63 10.84
C ALA A 170 13.06 0.80 11.14
N LEU A 171 12.61 1.79 10.37
CA LEU A 171 12.91 3.20 10.62
C LEU A 171 12.30 3.64 11.96
N ARG A 172 11.01 3.37 12.19
CA ARG A 172 10.34 3.72 13.45
C ARG A 172 11.01 3.05 14.66
N ASN A 173 11.39 1.77 14.52
CA ASN A 173 12.11 1.06 15.57
C ASN A 173 13.48 1.68 15.85
N SER A 174 14.19 2.15 14.81
CA SER A 174 15.49 2.83 14.99
C SER A 174 15.34 4.14 15.77
N TYR A 175 14.28 4.92 15.52
CA TYR A 175 13.96 6.10 16.33
C TYR A 175 13.69 5.74 17.79
N TYR A 176 12.74 4.82 18.01
CA TYR A 176 12.31 4.42 19.34
C TYR A 176 13.46 3.82 20.19
N LEU A 177 14.27 2.94 19.61
CA LEU A 177 15.35 2.25 20.32
C LEU A 177 16.58 3.13 20.57
N SER A 178 16.82 4.15 19.74
CA SER A 178 17.98 5.04 19.91
C SER A 178 17.92 5.88 21.19
N LYS A 179 16.70 6.14 21.71
CA LYS A 179 16.44 7.03 22.86
C LYS A 179 17.04 8.45 22.73
N ARG A 180 17.43 8.87 21.52
CA ARG A 180 18.05 10.18 21.29
C ARG A 180 17.02 11.32 21.24
N PHE A 181 15.80 11.01 20.82
CA PHE A 181 14.72 11.98 20.69
C PHE A 181 13.62 11.68 21.69
N LEU A 182 12.89 12.74 22.07
CA LEU A 182 11.60 12.58 22.75
C LEU A 182 10.60 12.01 21.75
N PHE A 183 10.54 10.68 21.68
CA PHE A 183 9.73 9.93 20.73
C PHE A 183 8.68 9.10 21.47
N SER A 184 7.44 9.59 21.48
CA SER A 184 6.30 8.87 22.06
C SER A 184 5.81 7.79 21.08
N PHE A 185 5.72 6.56 21.57
CA PHE A 185 5.25 5.41 20.80
C PHE A 185 4.33 4.55 21.66
N SER A 186 3.24 4.07 21.05
CA SER A 186 2.35 3.07 21.62
C SER A 186 2.00 2.03 20.56
N GLN A 187 1.81 0.80 21.02
CA GLN A 187 1.33 -0.30 20.19
C GLN A 187 0.33 -1.10 21.02
N ASN A 188 -0.89 -1.23 20.50
CA ASN A 188 -1.95 -2.00 21.11
C ASN A 188 -2.43 -3.06 20.13
N TYR A 189 -2.40 -4.32 20.57
CA TYR A 189 -2.94 -5.43 19.77
C TYR A 189 -4.42 -5.58 20.10
N LEU A 190 -5.26 -5.56 19.08
CA LEU A 190 -6.69 -5.79 19.24
C LEU A 190 -6.94 -7.27 19.58
N THR A 191 -8.01 -7.53 20.33
CA THR A 191 -8.46 -8.89 20.67
C THR A 191 -9.01 -9.66 19.47
N HIS A 192 -9.45 -8.94 18.44
CA HIS A 192 -10.02 -9.51 17.22
C HIS A 192 -8.92 -9.87 16.21
N GLY A 193 -9.03 -11.05 15.62
CA GLY A 193 -8.28 -11.46 14.43
C GLY A 193 -9.14 -11.37 13.17
N TYR A 194 -8.52 -11.59 12.00
CA TYR A 194 -9.24 -11.72 10.73
C TYR A 194 -8.73 -12.91 9.92
N LYS A 195 -9.61 -13.48 9.08
CA LYS A 195 -9.29 -14.55 8.13
C LYS A 195 -9.92 -14.22 6.79
N GLU A 196 -9.19 -14.46 5.72
CA GLU A 196 -9.66 -14.23 4.35
C GLU A 196 -10.33 -15.50 3.80
N LEU A 197 -11.51 -15.33 3.22
CA LEU A 197 -12.29 -16.35 2.53
C LEU A 197 -12.75 -15.80 1.19
N SER A 198 -12.84 -16.66 0.17
CA SER A 198 -13.19 -16.24 -1.19
C SER A 198 -14.52 -16.84 -1.65
N ILE A 199 -15.38 -15.99 -2.20
CA ILE A 199 -16.56 -16.43 -2.95
C ILE A 199 -16.13 -16.57 -4.41
N LEU A 200 -15.92 -17.80 -4.86
CA LEU A 200 -15.53 -18.08 -6.25
C LEU A 200 -16.64 -17.68 -7.24
N PRO A 201 -16.30 -17.25 -8.47
CA PRO A 201 -17.29 -16.93 -9.48
C PRO A 201 -18.20 -18.13 -9.82
N ASN A 202 -19.27 -17.84 -10.54
CA ASN A 202 -20.10 -18.86 -11.19
C ASN A 202 -19.32 -19.56 -12.31
N LYS A 203 -19.86 -20.68 -12.83
CA LYS A 203 -19.21 -21.44 -13.91
C LYS A 203 -19.00 -20.62 -15.20
N ASP A 204 -19.84 -19.62 -15.40
CA ASP A 204 -19.79 -18.65 -16.51
C ASP A 204 -18.89 -17.43 -16.20
N GLY A 205 -18.24 -17.39 -15.03
CA GLY A 205 -17.41 -16.27 -14.58
C GLY A 205 -18.17 -15.14 -13.88
N GLY A 206 -19.49 -15.24 -13.74
CA GLY A 206 -20.32 -14.20 -13.12
C GLY A 206 -20.15 -14.08 -11.59
N PHE A 207 -20.51 -12.92 -11.04
CA PHE A 207 -20.57 -12.69 -9.59
C PHE A 207 -21.76 -13.43 -8.97
N LYS A 208 -21.55 -14.05 -7.80
CA LYS A 208 -22.61 -14.73 -7.02
C LYS A 208 -23.45 -13.78 -6.16
N THR A 209 -22.98 -12.55 -5.97
CA THR A 209 -23.64 -11.53 -5.17
C THR A 209 -23.64 -10.21 -5.93
N PHE A 210 -24.42 -9.24 -5.45
CA PHE A 210 -24.49 -7.92 -6.07
C PHE A 210 -23.12 -7.23 -6.09
N LYS A 211 -22.50 -7.14 -7.26
CA LYS A 211 -21.09 -6.71 -7.41
C LYS A 211 -20.83 -5.27 -6.96
N ASN A 212 -21.85 -4.40 -6.95
CA ASN A 212 -21.71 -2.96 -6.71
C ASN A 212 -22.05 -2.55 -5.26
N ALA A 213 -21.74 -3.40 -4.27
CA ALA A 213 -21.89 -3.08 -2.85
C ALA A 213 -20.78 -3.69 -1.99
N LEU A 214 -20.53 -3.09 -0.83
CA LEU A 214 -19.75 -3.70 0.25
C LEU A 214 -20.65 -4.64 1.05
N HIS A 215 -20.41 -5.94 1.00
CA HIS A 215 -21.22 -6.91 1.72
C HIS A 215 -20.79 -7.05 3.19
N ILE A 216 -21.75 -7.01 4.12
CA ILE A 216 -21.51 -7.10 5.57
C ILE A 216 -22.50 -8.07 6.21
N TRP A 217 -22.00 -9.01 7.00
CA TRP A 217 -22.78 -9.94 7.83
C TRP A 217 -22.59 -9.57 9.30
N PRO A 218 -23.31 -8.58 9.84
CA PRO A 218 -23.18 -8.21 11.25
C PRO A 218 -23.66 -9.36 12.14
N ARG A 219 -22.88 -9.71 13.16
CA ARG A 219 -23.24 -10.76 14.13
C ARG A 219 -23.27 -10.30 15.59
N GLY A 220 -22.97 -9.02 15.84
CA GLY A 220 -22.77 -8.45 17.17
C GLY A 220 -21.28 -8.26 17.44
N ASP A 221 -20.93 -8.23 18.72
CA ASP A 221 -19.81 -9.05 19.21
C ASP A 221 -20.27 -10.52 19.25
#